data_AF-A0A2G6HNM6-F1
#
_entry.id   AF-A0A2G6HNM6-F1
#
_cell.length_a   1.000
_cell.length_b   1.000
_cell.length_c   1.000
_cell.angle_alpha   90.00
_cell.angle_beta   90.00
_cell.angle_gamma   90.00
#
_symmetry.space_group_name_H-M   'P 1'
#
loop_
_entity.id
_entity.type
_entity.pdbx_description
1 polymer ?
#
loop_
_entity_poly.entity_id
_entity_poly.type
_entity_poly.pdbx_seq_one_letter_code
_entity_poly.pdbx_strand_id
1 'polypeptide(L)' 'LYDPFYRLEYSPTTEHIEIIDAIAEKNGEKACVEIRKHINSFLDRLHSTGQLPEDYLSV' A
#
# COMPACT_ATOMS: atom_id res chain seq x y z
N LEU A 1 4.02 -26.02 -1.58
CA LEU A 1 5.13 -25.04 -1.66
C LEU A 1 4.48 -23.67 -1.53
N TYR A 2 4.81 -22.91 -0.48
CA TYR A 2 4.37 -21.52 -0.34
C TYR A 2 4.97 -20.71 -1.50
N ASP A 3 4.14 -20.03 -2.30
CA ASP A 3 4.63 -19.13 -3.34
C ASP A 3 4.98 -17.79 -2.69
N PRO A 4 6.27 -17.44 -2.54
CA PRO A 4 6.68 -16.18 -1.92
C PRO A 4 6.25 -14.96 -2.73
N PHE A 5 5.85 -15.14 -4.00
CA PHE A 5 5.40 -14.08 -4.89
C PHE A 5 3.88 -13.87 -4.89
N TYR A 6 3.10 -14.73 -4.23
CA TYR A 6 1.65 -14.54 -4.06
C TYR A 6 1.30 -13.20 -3.37
N ARG A 7 2.22 -12.64 -2.57
CA ARG A 7 2.05 -11.33 -1.91
C ARG A 7 2.53 -10.13 -2.72
N LEU A 8 3.12 -10.32 -3.91
CA LEU A 8 3.57 -9.21 -4.77
C LEU A 8 2.45 -8.60 -5.63
N GLU A 9 1.21 -9.07 -5.51
CA GLU A 9 0.10 -8.65 -6.39
C GLU A 9 -0.29 -7.16 -6.23
N TYR A 10 0.14 -6.50 -5.16
CA TYR A 10 -0.19 -5.10 -4.94
C TYR A 10 0.92 -4.15 -5.37
N SER A 11 0.72 -3.53 -6.53
CA SER A 11 1.45 -2.32 -6.94
C SER A 11 0.52 -1.11 -6.75
N PRO A 12 0.86 -0.11 -5.92
CA PRO A 12 -0.02 1.04 -5.64
C PRO A 12 -0.06 2.07 -6.79
N THR A 13 0.21 1.62 -8.02
CA THR A 13 0.44 2.48 -9.19
C THR A 13 -0.70 3.47 -9.42
N THR A 14 -1.95 3.06 -9.24
CA THR A 14 -3.12 3.94 -9.41
C THR A 14 -3.20 5.02 -8.34
N GLU A 15 -2.97 4.68 -7.07
CA GLU A 15 -3.01 5.64 -5.96
C GLU A 15 -1.85 6.64 -6.04
N HIS A 16 -0.69 6.20 -6.52
CA HIS A 16 0.45 7.08 -6.78
C HIS A 16 0.17 8.05 -7.93
N ILE A 17 -0.54 7.63 -8.97
CA ILE A 17 -0.99 8.51 -10.05
C ILE A 17 -1.91 9.61 -9.50
N GLU A 18 -2.90 9.25 -8.67
CA GLU A 18 -3.83 10.23 -8.07
C GLU A 18 -3.10 11.31 -7.25
N ILE A 19 -2.06 10.93 -6.52
CA ILE A 19 -1.21 11.85 -5.75
C ILE A 19 -0.40 12.76 -6.69
N ILE A 20 0.23 12.20 -7.71
CA ILE A 20 1.05 12.95 -8.68
C ILE A 20 0.19 13.96 -9.44
N ASP A 21 -1.01 13.56 -9.87
CA ASP A 21 -1.95 14.43 -10.58
C ASP A 21 -2.39 15.60 -9.70
N ALA A 22 -2.71 15.35 -8.43
CA ALA A 22 -3.07 16.40 -7.49
C ALA A 22 -1.91 17.41 -7.26
N ILE A 23 -0.67 16.93 -7.24
CA ILE A 23 0.53 17.78 -7.14
C ILE A 23 0.72 18.59 -8.43
N ALA A 24 0.55 17.96 -9.60
CA ALA A 24 0.67 18.61 -10.90
C ALA A 24 -0.38 19.72 -11.09
N GLU A 25 -1.60 19.50 -10.59
CA GLU A 25 -2.68 20.48 -10.54
C GLU A 25 -2.46 21.61 -9.50
N LYS A 26 -1.36 21.55 -8.72
CA LYS A 26 -1.08 22.43 -7.57
C LYS A 26 -2.20 22.45 -6.53
N ASN A 27 -2.98 21.38 -6.45
CA ASN A 27 -4.07 21.23 -5.50
C ASN A 27 -3.54 20.52 -4.24
N GLY A 28 -2.95 21.29 -3.33
CA GLY A 28 -2.34 20.76 -2.10
C GLY A 28 -3.34 20.07 -1.18
N GLU A 29 -4.60 20.51 -1.15
CA GLU A 29 -5.65 19.89 -0.34
C GLU A 29 -5.98 18.49 -0.85
N LYS A 30 -6.21 18.36 -2.17
CA LYS A 30 -6.42 17.07 -2.84
C LYS A 30 -5.23 16.13 -2.64
N ALA A 31 -4.00 16.64 -2.79
CA ALA A 31 -2.80 15.84 -2.57
C ALA A 31 -2.71 15.29 -1.13
N CYS A 32 -3.05 16.10 -0.13
CA CYS A 32 -3.09 15.64 1.27
C CYS A 32 -4.13 14.54 1.50
N VAL A 33 -5.30 14.65 0.85
CA VAL A 33 -6.37 13.64 0.93
C VAL A 33 -5.91 12.32 0.32
N GLU A 34 -5.34 12.35 -0.90
CA GLU A 34 -4.90 11.12 -1.59
C GLU A 34 -3.72 10.44 -0.86
N ILE A 35 -2.77 11.21 -0.31
CA ILE A 35 -1.69 10.66 0.51
C ILE A 35 -2.25 9.97 1.76
N ARG A 36 -3.19 10.60 2.46
CA ARG A 36 -3.81 10.01 3.66
C ARG A 36 -4.55 8.72 3.34
N LYS A 37 -5.31 8.71 2.24
CA LYS A 37 -6.02 7.53 1.73
C LYS A 37 -5.06 6.39 1.41
N HIS A 38 -3.95 6.68 0.72
CA HIS A 38 -2.91 5.69 0.42
C HIS A 38 -2.33 5.06 1.69
N ILE A 39 -1.90 5.88 2.66
CA ILE A 39 -1.35 5.40 3.95
C ILE A 39 -2.35 4.50 4.69
N ASN A 40 -3.60 4.94 4.82
CA ASN A 40 -4.61 4.16 5.52
C ASN A 40 -4.89 2.83 4.82
N SER A 41 -4.96 2.82 3.48
CA SER A 41 -5.14 1.57 2.74
C SER A 41 -4.00 0.57 2.95
N PHE A 42 -2.77 1.06 3.10
CA PHE A 42 -1.61 0.24 3.40
C PHE A 42 -1.67 -0.32 4.82
N LEU A 43 -2.05 0.50 5.80
CA LEU A 43 -2.22 0.08 7.19
C LEU A 43 -3.32 -0.97 7.34
N ASP A 44 -4.45 -0.78 6.67
CA ASP A 44 -5.55 -1.75 6.68
C ASP A 44 -5.12 -3.10 6.10
N ARG A 45 -4.35 -3.08 5.00
CA ARG A 45 -3.76 -4.30 4.43
C ARG A 45 -2.78 -4.94 5.39
N LEU A 46 -1.88 -4.17 5.99
CA LEU A 46 -0.90 -4.66 6.95
C LEU A 46 -1.59 -5.34 8.15
N HIS A 47 -2.62 -4.72 8.72
CA HIS A 47 -3.42 -5.31 9.78
C HIS A 47 -4.16 -6.57 9.33
N SER A 48 -4.67 -6.58 8.09
CA SER A 48 -5.37 -7.74 7.53
C SER A 48 -4.45 -8.92 7.23
N THR A 49 -3.14 -8.69 7.04
CA THR A 49 -2.20 -9.75 6.65
C THR A 49 -1.89 -10.79 7.74
N GLY A 50 -2.47 -10.67 8.94
CA GLY A 50 -2.35 -11.65 10.02
C GLY A 50 -0.92 -11.79 10.55
N GLN A 51 -0.75 -12.52 11.65
CA GLN A 51 0.59 -12.83 12.18
C GLN A 51 1.44 -13.51 11.11
N LEU A 52 2.73 -13.15 11.09
CA LEU A 52 3.74 -13.80 10.25
C LEU A 52 3.62 -15.32 10.44
N PRO A 53 3.61 -16.14 9.37
CA PRO A 53 3.64 -17.59 9.52
C PRO A 53 4.84 -18.00 10.39
N GLU A 54 4.65 -18.91 11.35
CA GLU A 54 5.73 -19.35 12.26
C GLU A 54 6.96 -19.86 11.49
N ASP A 55 6.75 -20.35 10.27
CA ASP A 55 7.79 -20.84 9.36
C ASP A 55 8.69 -19.75 8.73
N TYR A 56 8.43 -18.46 8.99
CA TYR A 56 9.32 -17.38 8.54
C TYR A 56 10.55 -17.18 9.45
N LEU A 57 10.54 -17.75 10.66
CA LEU A 57 11.61 -17.60 11.66
C LEU A 57 12.36 -18.92 11.95
N SER A 58 12.00 -20.02 11.30
CA SER A 58 12.65 -21.32 11.50
C SER A 58 14.01 -21.38 10.79
N VAL A 59 15.06 -21.04 11.54
CA VAL A 59 16.46 -21.40 11.26
C VAL A 59 16.78 -22.74 11.91
#